data_AF-A0A522X502-F1
#
_entry.id   AF-A0A522X502-F1
#
_cell.length_a   1.000
_cell.length_b   1.000
_cell.length_c   1.000
_cell.angle_alpha   90.00
_cell.angle_beta   90.00
_cell.angle_gamma   90.00
#
_symmetry.space_group_name_H-M   'P 1'
#
loop_
_entity.id
_entity.type
_entity.pdbx_description
1 polymer ?
#
loop_
_entity_poly.entity_id
_entity_poly.type
_entity_poly.pdbx_seq_one_letter_code
_entity_poly.pdbx_strand_id
1 'polypeptide(L)' 'MSDLSTRPYLIRAIYDWCVDGSLTPYLAVRVNGQTEVPMAYVKDGEIVLNLGAGAVRNLQMGNEAITCSGRFGG' A
#
# COMPACT_ATOMS: atom_id res chain seq x y z
N MET A 1 -15.42 12.44 -19.30
CA MET A 1 -15.41 11.41 -18.24
C MET A 1 -14.05 11.49 -17.59
N SER A 2 -13.97 11.66 -16.26
CA SER A 2 -12.70 11.49 -15.56
C SER A 2 -12.14 10.12 -15.95
N ASP A 3 -10.92 10.09 -16.45
CA ASP A 3 -10.33 8.89 -17.02
C ASP A 3 -10.20 7.84 -15.91
N LEU A 4 -10.97 6.76 -16.01
CA LEU A 4 -11.04 5.73 -14.98
C LEU A 4 -9.73 4.93 -15.02
N SER A 5 -8.82 5.20 -14.08
CA SER A 5 -7.57 4.45 -13.99
C SER A 5 -7.83 3.00 -13.57
N THR A 6 -7.22 2.05 -14.29
CA THR A 6 -7.26 0.62 -13.93
C THR A 6 -6.34 0.29 -12.75
N ARG A 7 -5.38 1.16 -12.43
CA ARG A 7 -4.36 0.94 -11.41
C ARG A 7 -4.92 0.55 -10.02
N PRO A 8 -5.85 1.29 -9.40
CA PRO A 8 -6.37 0.92 -8.08
C PRO A 8 -7.10 -0.44 -8.08
N TYR A 9 -7.75 -0.80 -9.19
CA TYR A 9 -8.44 -2.09 -9.33
C TYR A 9 -7.45 -3.25 -9.42
N LEU A 10 -6.38 -3.09 -10.20
CA LEU A 10 -5.33 -4.09 -10.31
C LEU A 10 -4.58 -4.29 -8.98
N ILE A 11 -4.33 -3.22 -8.23
CA ILE A 11 -3.70 -3.32 -6.90
C ILE A 11 -4.54 -4.18 -5.96
N ARG A 12 -5.88 -3.96 -5.90
CA ARG A 12 -6.79 -4.79 -5.10
C ARG A 12 -6.79 -6.24 -5.56
N ALA A 13 -6.91 -6.49 -6.86
CA ALA A 13 -6.92 -7.85 -7.40
C ALA A 13 -5.63 -8.62 -7.08
N ILE A 14 -4.47 -7.95 -7.16
CA ILE A 14 -3.18 -8.56 -6.80
C ILE A 14 -3.10 -8.80 -5.29
N TYR A 15 -3.58 -7.86 -4.47
CA TYR A 15 -3.65 -8.03 -3.03
C TYR A 15 -4.49 -9.26 -2.65
N ASP A 16 -5.72 -9.37 -3.18
CA ASP A 16 -6.62 -10.49 -2.90
C ASP A 16 -5.99 -11.82 -3.36
N TRP A 17 -5.39 -11.84 -4.56
CA TRP A 17 -4.66 -13.01 -5.05
C TRP A 17 -3.49 -13.42 -4.14
N CYS A 18 -2.72 -12.45 -3.62
CA CYS A 18 -1.66 -12.73 -2.65
C CYS A 18 -2.22 -13.33 -1.36
N VAL A 19 -3.31 -12.76 -0.81
CA VAL A 19 -3.93 -13.24 0.43
C VAL A 19 -4.48 -14.65 0.26
N ASP A 20 -5.23 -14.92 -0.81
CA ASP A 20 -5.78 -16.24 -1.13
C ASP A 20 -4.67 -17.29 -1.30
N GLY A 21 -3.54 -16.87 -1.89
CA GLY A 21 -2.33 -17.68 -2.03
C GLY A 21 -1.51 -17.85 -0.75
N SER A 22 -1.95 -17.33 0.40
CA SER A 22 -1.19 -17.32 1.66
C SER A 22 0.18 -16.63 1.54
N LEU A 23 0.30 -15.65 0.64
CA LEU A 23 1.48 -14.82 0.46
C LEU A 23 1.37 -13.55 1.31
N THR A 24 2.50 -12.85 1.47
CA THR A 24 2.53 -11.53 2.13
C THR A 24 2.48 -10.42 1.08
N PRO A 25 1.41 -9.61 1.03
CA PRO A 25 1.32 -8.48 0.10
C PRO A 25 2.29 -7.36 0.50
N TYR A 26 3.17 -6.97 -0.42
CA TYR A 26 4.06 -5.82 -0.28
C TYR A 26 3.71 -4.76 -1.32
N LEU A 27 3.72 -3.49 -0.90
CA LEU A 27 3.49 -2.34 -1.76
C LEU A 27 4.72 -1.45 -1.80
N ALA A 28 5.34 -1.33 -2.97
CA ALA A 28 6.37 -0.34 -3.23
C ALA A 28 5.73 0.99 -3.65
N VAL A 29 6.11 2.09 -2.99
CA VAL A 29 5.56 3.42 -3.20
C VAL A 29 6.68 4.41 -3.48
N ARG A 30 6.61 5.11 -4.62
CA ARG A 30 7.42 6.30 -4.88
C ARG A 30 6.83 7.47 -4.09
N VAL A 31 7.60 8.02 -3.18
CA VAL A 31 7.17 9.08 -2.27
C VAL A 31 7.14 10.42 -3.01
N ASN A 32 6.03 11.15 -2.85
CA ASN A 32 5.84 12.49 -3.38
C ASN A 32 5.07 13.38 -2.38
N GLY A 33 4.72 14.61 -2.77
CA GLY A 33 4.02 15.56 -1.89
C GLY A 33 2.59 15.15 -1.45
N GLN A 34 2.03 14.07 -2.00
CA GLN A 34 0.74 13.51 -1.59
C GLN A 34 0.89 12.23 -0.74
N THR A 35 2.12 11.83 -0.44
CA THR A 35 2.42 10.59 0.29
C THR A 35 2.66 10.89 1.77
N GLU A 36 1.84 10.33 2.64
CA GLU A 36 1.99 10.46 4.10
C GLU A 36 2.55 9.17 4.69
N VAL A 37 3.86 9.14 4.92
CA VAL A 37 4.58 7.99 5.50
C VAL A 37 5.70 8.46 6.44
N PRO A 38 6.20 7.58 7.34
CA PRO A 38 7.38 7.88 8.14
C PRO A 38 8.65 8.06 7.29
N MET A 39 9.04 9.33 7.07
CA MET A 39 10.15 9.68 6.17
C MET A 39 11.50 9.05 6.53
N ALA A 40 11.71 8.70 7.80
CA ALA A 40 12.92 8.01 8.27
C ALA A 40 13.12 6.61 7.63
N TYR A 41 12.08 6.02 7.07
CA TYR A 41 12.11 4.69 6.43
C TYR A 41 12.14 4.75 4.91
N VAL A 42 12.16 5.95 4.32
CA VAL A 42 12.24 6.17 2.87
C VAL A 42 13.69 6.03 2.42
N LYS A 43 13.92 5.26 1.35
CA LYS A 43 15.23 5.04 0.73
C LYS A 43 15.12 5.31 -0.77
N ASP A 44 16.00 6.14 -1.30
CA ASP A 44 16.03 6.49 -2.72
C ASP A 44 14.67 7.00 -3.28
N GLY A 45 13.94 7.72 -2.43
CA GLY A 45 12.61 8.25 -2.74
C GLY A 45 11.50 7.19 -2.78
N GLU A 46 11.75 5.97 -2.30
CA GLU A 46 10.78 4.89 -2.22
C GLU A 46 10.61 4.37 -0.79
N ILE A 47 9.44 3.81 -0.52
CA ILE A 47 9.15 3.04 0.68
C ILE A 47 8.46 1.74 0.29
N VAL A 48 8.81 0.65 0.96
CA VAL A 48 8.14 -0.65 0.80
C VAL A 48 7.35 -0.93 2.07
N LEU A 49 6.04 -1.13 1.90
CA LEU A 49 5.09 -1.35 2.97
C LEU A 49 4.62 -2.81 2.95
N ASN A 50 4.66 -3.47 4.10
CA ASN A 50 4.01 -4.77 4.28
C ASN A 50 2.52 -4.52 4.59
N LEU A 51 1.63 -4.99 3.72
CA LEU A 51 0.18 -4.85 3.86
C LEU A 51 -0.51 -6.14 4.33
N GLY A 52 0.25 -7.16 4.74
CA GLY A 52 -0.32 -8.37 5.31
C GLY A 52 -1.16 -8.08 6.55
N ALA A 53 -2.21 -8.88 6.78
CA ALA A 53 -3.18 -8.67 7.85
C ALA A 53 -2.58 -8.59 9.27
N GLY A 54 -1.39 -9.16 9.49
CA GLY A 54 -0.65 -9.05 10.76
C GLY A 54 0.23 -7.80 10.89
N ALA A 55 0.52 -7.11 9.79
CA ALA A 55 1.43 -5.94 9.75
C ALA A 55 0.67 -4.61 9.85
N VAL A 56 -0.57 -4.56 9.36
CA VAL A 56 -1.37 -3.33 9.29
C VAL A 56 -2.78 -3.53 9.85
N ARG A 57 -3.39 -2.43 10.29
CA ARG A 57 -4.80 -2.33 10.71
C ARG A 57 -5.53 -1.31 9.87
N ASN A 58 -6.86 -1.45 9.79
CA ASN A 58 -7.75 -0.51 9.09
C ASN A 58 -7.30 -0.24 7.64
N LEU A 59 -6.84 -1.29 6.94
CA LEU A 59 -6.43 -1.19 5.55
C LEU A 59 -7.63 -0.84 4.67
N GLN A 60 -7.55 0.28 3.96
CA GLN A 60 -8.51 0.70 2.94
C GLN A 60 -7.78 0.88 1.62
N MET A 61 -8.24 0.20 0.57
CA MET A 61 -7.70 0.31 -0.78
C MET A 61 -8.71 1.01 -1.70
N GLY A 62 -8.83 2.33 -1.56
CA GLY A 62 -9.72 3.18 -2.37
C GLY A 62 -9.22 3.40 -3.79
N ASN A 63 -9.98 4.16 -4.59
CA ASN A 63 -9.54 4.55 -5.93
C ASN A 63 -8.56 5.73 -5.90
N GLU A 64 -8.72 6.59 -4.89
CA GLU A 64 -7.97 7.83 -4.72
C GLU A 64 -6.77 7.64 -3.78
N ALA A 65 -6.89 6.76 -2.79
CA ALA A 65 -5.87 6.54 -1.77
C ALA A 65 -5.87 5.12 -1.22
N ILE A 66 -4.69 4.70 -0.74
CA ILE A 66 -4.53 3.52 0.11
C ILE A 66 -4.16 4.03 1.50
N THR A 67 -4.93 3.65 2.52
CA THR A 67 -4.67 4.05 3.91
C THR A 67 -4.59 2.83 4.81
N CYS A 68 -3.71 2.88 5.80
CA CYS A 68 -3.58 1.84 6.81
C CYS A 68 -2.81 2.37 8.02
N SER A 69 -2.96 1.71 9.17
CA SER A 69 -2.13 1.94 10.35
C SER A 69 -1.13 0.80 10.51
N GLY A 70 0.17 1.12 10.54
CA GLY A 70 1.25 0.17 10.80
C GLY A 70 2.19 0.68 11.90
N ARG A 71 3.11 -0.16 12.35
CA ARG A 71 4.14 0.21 13.32
C ARG A 71 5.51 0.27 12.65
N PHE A 72 6.29 1.26 13.03
CA PHE A 72 7.63 1.50 12.52
C PHE A 72 8.59 1.65 13.70
N GLY A 73 9.42 0.65 13.95
CA GLY A 73 10.38 0.66 15.06
C GLY A 73 9.90 0.03 16.38
N GLY A 74 8.69 -0.56 16.40
CA GLY A 74 8.11 -1.25 17.58
C GLY A 74 7.01 -0.45 18.29
#